data_AF-A0A6A5HQN0-F1
#
_entry.id   AF-A0A6A5HQN0-F1
#
_cell.length_a   1.000
_cell.length_b   1.000
_cell.length_c   1.000
_cell.angle_alpha   90.00
_cell.angle_beta   90.00
_cell.angle_gamma   90.00
#
_symmetry.space_group_name_H-M   'P 1'
#
loop_
_entity.id
_entity.type
_entity.pdbx_description
1 polymer ?
#
loop_
_entity_poly.entity_id
_entity_poly.type
_entity_poly.pdbx_seq_one_letter_code
_entity_poly.pdbx_strand_id
1 'polypeptide(L)'
;MIGNKVAIDIRKADANRIEDLETHHDVIVIWECEVEKERRLNSDELLQRLRASRKPSDGLSTEFPFLFIKPENFDYDGVMPGNEFYNLENKTPAAREKLIKFLDEARVQNRRFNFETEIKKNCFEDVFIMASALIPFEKDFEELTNVCLFEESITAASAAMKTFQRKHLTHEKPIVLDARPSVSIKCSVISQKYLAWFGKEVDVEVEMSTTFGKRKVEKYRVDGFVSPCTKFPRGLVIEFFGCYFHAHKCKYAEQSMIGNKVAIDIRKADANRIEELETHHDVKVVWECEVEKERRLNTEMANFFNDFEPLGMLDCERALTGGRTEVFKLTITNNRVRTHFGDVMSHYPTVMKFEEFPIGIHRTTDGSQRNSLQRIHCM
;
A
#
# COMPACT_ATOMS: atom_id res chain seq x y z
N MET A 1 -0.97 23.12 -25.99
CA MET A 1 -1.34 21.92 -26.78
C MET A 1 -0.12 21.01 -26.93
N ILE A 2 0.18 20.19 -25.93
CA ILE A 2 1.12 19.07 -26.02
C ILE A 2 0.60 18.03 -25.02
N GLY A 3 -0.43 17.28 -25.40
CA GLY A 3 -1.07 16.29 -24.55
C GLY A 3 -1.75 15.27 -25.45
N ASN A 4 -1.25 14.04 -25.42
CA ASN A 4 -1.68 12.79 -26.09
C ASN A 4 -0.61 12.06 -26.93
N LYS A 5 0.59 12.62 -27.15
CA LYS A 5 1.64 11.92 -27.93
C LYS A 5 2.61 11.04 -27.11
N VAL A 6 2.83 11.34 -25.83
CA VAL A 6 3.90 10.70 -25.03
C VAL A 6 3.63 9.22 -24.72
N ALA A 7 2.39 8.82 -24.48
CA ALA A 7 2.08 7.42 -24.14
C ALA A 7 2.18 6.45 -25.35
N ILE A 8 1.92 6.94 -26.57
CA ILE A 8 2.04 6.14 -27.80
C ILE A 8 3.50 6.01 -28.21
N ASP A 9 4.31 7.06 -28.03
CA ASP A 9 5.73 7.06 -28.37
C ASP A 9 6.56 6.14 -27.46
N ILE A 10 6.21 6.01 -26.17
CA ILE A 10 6.87 5.06 -25.26
C ILE A 10 6.61 3.61 -25.71
N ARG A 11 5.35 3.25 -26.01
CA ARG A 11 5.01 1.90 -26.49
C ARG A 11 5.71 1.52 -27.80
N LYS A 12 5.89 2.49 -28.72
CA LYS A 12 6.62 2.27 -29.99
C LYS A 12 8.13 2.17 -29.78
N ALA A 13 8.70 2.98 -28.89
CA ALA A 13 10.11 2.94 -28.55
C ALA A 13 10.50 1.62 -27.86
N ASP A 14 9.63 1.12 -26.96
CA ASP A 14 9.83 -0.16 -26.30
C ASP A 14 9.63 -1.34 -27.26
N ALA A 15 8.66 -1.28 -28.18
CA ALA A 15 8.47 -2.32 -29.20
C ALA A 15 9.69 -2.49 -30.12
N ASN A 16 10.27 -1.39 -30.62
CA ASN A 16 11.48 -1.45 -31.46
C ASN A 16 12.70 -1.95 -30.70
N ARG A 17 12.77 -1.69 -29.39
CA ARG A 17 13.89 -2.12 -28.52
C ARG A 17 13.77 -3.60 -28.12
N ILE A 18 12.55 -4.14 -28.08
CA ILE A 18 12.26 -5.55 -27.82
C ILE A 18 12.50 -6.40 -29.06
N GLU A 19 12.13 -5.91 -30.26
CA GLU A 19 12.40 -6.59 -31.53
C GLU A 19 13.92 -6.78 -31.78
N ASP A 20 14.73 -5.82 -31.32
CA ASP A 20 16.20 -5.88 -31.36
C ASP A 20 16.79 -6.89 -30.34
N LEU A 21 16.09 -7.12 -29.21
CA LEU A 21 16.50 -8.07 -28.17
C LEU A 21 16.10 -9.52 -28.52
N GLU A 22 14.90 -9.74 -29.09
CA GLU A 22 14.41 -11.05 -29.52
C GLU A 22 15.14 -11.58 -30.77
N THR A 23 15.73 -10.70 -31.59
CA THR A 23 16.52 -11.09 -32.76
C THR A 23 17.94 -11.56 -32.42
N HIS A 24 18.48 -11.17 -31.27
CA HIS A 24 19.88 -11.45 -30.90
C HIS A 24 20.02 -12.39 -29.71
N HIS A 25 18.96 -12.61 -28.91
CA HIS A 25 18.96 -13.45 -27.71
C HIS A 25 17.65 -14.25 -27.56
N ASP A 26 17.73 -15.50 -27.05
CA ASP A 26 16.55 -16.29 -26.62
C ASP A 26 15.95 -15.67 -25.35
N VAL A 27 15.24 -14.55 -25.49
CA VAL A 27 14.59 -13.84 -24.39
C VAL A 27 13.08 -13.90 -24.61
N ILE A 28 12.36 -14.52 -23.68
CA ILE A 28 10.90 -14.48 -23.63
C ILE A 28 10.50 -13.23 -22.85
N VAL A 29 10.04 -12.19 -23.55
CA VAL A 29 9.51 -10.98 -22.92
C VAL A 29 8.05 -11.21 -22.58
N ILE A 30 7.76 -11.48 -21.30
CA ILE A 30 6.39 -11.57 -20.81
C ILE A 30 5.94 -10.16 -20.45
N TRP A 31 4.97 -9.61 -21.20
CA TRP A 31 4.42 -8.31 -20.88
C TRP A 31 3.60 -8.38 -19.58
N GLU A 32 3.67 -7.35 -18.75
CA GLU A 32 2.83 -7.25 -17.54
C GLU A 32 1.34 -7.39 -17.89
N CYS A 33 0.93 -6.93 -19.09
CA CYS A 33 -0.43 -7.11 -19.62
C CYS A 33 -0.76 -8.54 -20.09
N GLU A 34 0.24 -9.37 -20.42
CA GLU A 34 0.07 -10.80 -20.71
C GLU A 34 -0.07 -11.61 -19.42
N VAL A 35 0.68 -11.25 -18.37
CA VAL A 35 0.47 -11.78 -17.02
C VAL A 35 -0.94 -11.42 -16.51
N GLU A 36 -1.41 -10.18 -16.74
CA GLU A 36 -2.79 -9.77 -16.46
C GLU A 36 -3.82 -10.61 -17.23
N LYS A 37 -3.60 -10.88 -18.53
CA LYS A 37 -4.49 -11.73 -19.33
C LYS A 37 -4.52 -13.16 -18.79
N GLU A 38 -3.37 -13.76 -18.48
CA GLU A 38 -3.29 -15.11 -17.92
C GLU A 38 -3.91 -15.20 -16.51
N ARG A 39 -3.74 -14.18 -15.67
CA ARG A 39 -4.40 -14.12 -14.34
C ARG A 39 -5.92 -13.95 -14.45
N ARG A 40 -6.40 -13.08 -15.35
CA ARG A 40 -7.85 -12.96 -15.62
C ARG A 40 -8.42 -14.26 -16.17
N LEU A 41 -7.72 -14.92 -17.08
CA LEU A 41 -8.05 -16.26 -17.57
C LEU A 41 -8.11 -17.28 -16.41
N ASN A 42 -7.15 -17.26 -15.49
CA ASN A 42 -7.14 -18.14 -14.30
C ASN A 42 -8.31 -17.86 -13.34
N SER A 43 -8.69 -16.60 -13.13
CA SER A 43 -9.86 -16.22 -12.32
C SER A 43 -11.17 -16.66 -12.96
N ASP A 44 -11.32 -16.46 -14.28
CA ASP A 44 -12.47 -16.93 -15.03
C ASP A 44 -12.55 -18.46 -15.07
N GLU A 45 -11.40 -19.14 -15.19
CA GLU A 45 -11.32 -20.60 -15.12
C GLU A 45 -11.67 -21.11 -13.72
N LEU A 46 -11.22 -20.45 -12.66
CA LEU A 46 -11.60 -20.77 -11.28
C LEU A 46 -13.12 -20.62 -11.09
N LEU A 47 -13.72 -19.55 -11.60
CA LEU A 47 -15.18 -19.38 -11.60
C LEU A 47 -15.88 -20.46 -12.41
N GLN A 48 -15.36 -20.85 -13.58
CA GLN A 48 -15.94 -21.93 -14.37
C GLN A 48 -15.87 -23.26 -13.63
N ARG A 49 -14.75 -23.57 -12.96
CA ARG A 49 -14.60 -24.75 -12.11
C ARG A 49 -15.56 -24.72 -10.91
N LEU A 50 -15.71 -23.57 -10.26
CA LEU A 50 -16.66 -23.38 -9.17
C LEU A 50 -18.12 -23.51 -9.64
N ARG A 51 -18.45 -22.94 -10.80
CA ARG A 51 -19.78 -23.06 -11.45
C ARG A 51 -20.07 -24.49 -11.87
N ALA A 52 -19.08 -25.20 -12.42
CA ALA A 52 -19.19 -26.62 -12.79
C ALA A 52 -19.33 -27.53 -11.56
N SER A 53 -18.74 -27.13 -10.44
CA SER A 53 -18.87 -27.83 -9.14
C SER A 53 -20.19 -27.52 -8.43
N ARG A 54 -20.91 -26.47 -8.86
CA ARG A 54 -22.20 -26.07 -8.30
C ARG A 54 -23.29 -27.01 -8.80
N LYS A 55 -23.86 -27.83 -7.91
CA LYS A 55 -25.14 -28.49 -8.18
C LYS A 55 -26.25 -27.44 -8.22
N PRO A 56 -27.21 -27.53 -9.17
CA PRO A 56 -28.34 -26.59 -9.20
C PRO A 56 -29.07 -26.62 -7.85
N SER A 57 -29.01 -25.48 -7.16
CA SER A 57 -29.76 -25.23 -5.94
C SER A 57 -31.12 -24.67 -6.35
N ASP A 58 -32.21 -25.29 -5.89
CA ASP A 58 -33.57 -24.78 -6.03
C ASP A 58 -33.71 -23.43 -5.28
N GLY A 59 -33.29 -22.34 -5.91
CA GLY A 59 -33.71 -20.95 -5.64
C GLY A 59 -33.50 -20.34 -4.23
N LEU A 60 -32.97 -21.07 -3.23
CA LEU A 60 -32.94 -20.62 -1.83
C LEU A 60 -31.66 -21.04 -1.09
N SER A 61 -30.52 -20.76 -1.70
CA SER A 61 -29.17 -21.14 -1.24
C SER A 61 -28.64 -20.37 0.00
N THR A 62 -29.47 -19.53 0.63
CA THR A 62 -29.04 -18.62 1.71
C THR A 62 -29.82 -18.84 3.01
N GLU A 63 -30.57 -19.94 3.13
CA GLU A 63 -31.51 -20.16 4.22
C GLU A 63 -31.09 -21.35 5.09
N PHE A 64 -29.90 -21.22 5.69
CA PHE A 64 -29.37 -22.18 6.66
C PHE A 64 -29.84 -21.84 8.10
N PRO A 65 -30.19 -22.84 8.93
CA PRO A 65 -30.61 -22.62 10.32
C PRO A 65 -29.40 -22.30 11.23
N PHE A 66 -28.84 -21.10 11.15
CA PHE A 66 -27.61 -20.72 11.86
C PHE A 66 -27.72 -20.82 13.40
N LEU A 67 -28.92 -20.69 14.01
CA LEU A 67 -29.08 -20.94 15.46
C LEU A 67 -29.02 -22.43 15.82
N PHE A 68 -29.07 -23.31 14.82
CA PHE A 68 -28.94 -24.76 14.97
C PHE A 68 -27.46 -25.20 15.01
N ILE A 69 -26.51 -24.30 14.71
CA ILE A 69 -25.06 -24.54 14.83
C ILE A 69 -24.71 -24.62 16.31
N LYS A 70 -24.81 -25.84 16.85
CA LYS A 70 -24.42 -26.17 18.21
C LYS A 70 -23.70 -27.52 18.20
N PRO A 71 -22.70 -27.75 19.06
CA PRO A 71 -21.93 -29.00 19.07
C PRO A 71 -22.81 -30.25 19.15
N GLU A 72 -23.94 -30.17 19.85
CA GLU A 72 -24.86 -31.29 20.03
C GLU A 72 -25.59 -31.70 18.73
N ASN A 73 -25.61 -30.81 17.73
CA ASN A 73 -26.32 -31.00 16.46
C ASN A 73 -25.37 -31.34 15.29
N PHE A 74 -24.06 -31.47 15.50
CA PHE A 74 -23.12 -31.66 14.39
C PHE A 74 -23.30 -33.00 13.67
N ASP A 75 -23.70 -34.05 14.39
CA ASP A 75 -24.05 -35.36 13.84
C ASP A 75 -25.55 -35.50 13.52
N TYR A 76 -26.30 -34.38 13.54
CA TYR A 76 -27.74 -34.42 13.32
C TYR A 76 -28.10 -34.81 11.89
N ASP A 77 -28.93 -35.85 11.77
CA ASP A 77 -29.42 -36.34 10.50
C ASP A 77 -30.89 -36.80 10.60
N GLY A 78 -31.80 -35.87 10.38
CA GLY A 78 -33.20 -36.03 10.76
C GLY A 78 -34.16 -35.13 9.98
N VAL A 79 -35.23 -34.71 10.65
CA VAL A 79 -36.24 -33.81 10.08
C VAL A 79 -35.71 -32.38 9.96
N MET A 80 -36.35 -31.57 9.12
CA MET A 80 -36.01 -30.15 9.00
C MET A 80 -36.09 -29.43 10.37
N PRO A 81 -35.08 -28.62 10.74
CA PRO A 81 -35.12 -27.82 11.96
C PRO A 81 -36.34 -26.91 12.06
N GLY A 82 -36.75 -26.59 13.29
CA GLY A 82 -37.84 -25.66 13.58
C GLY A 82 -37.57 -24.25 13.08
N ASN A 83 -38.64 -23.47 12.89
CA ASN A 83 -38.59 -22.10 12.38
C ASN A 83 -37.75 -21.16 13.27
N GLU A 84 -37.72 -21.45 14.58
CA GLU A 84 -36.93 -20.75 15.58
C GLU A 84 -35.43 -20.74 15.26
N PHE A 85 -34.93 -21.65 14.42
CA PHE A 85 -33.50 -21.73 14.11
C PHE A 85 -33.04 -20.84 12.94
N TYR A 86 -33.96 -20.12 12.28
CA TYR A 86 -33.71 -19.42 10.99
C TYR A 86 -33.72 -17.87 11.06
N ASN A 87 -33.60 -17.23 12.23
CA ASN A 87 -33.60 -15.75 12.38
C ASN A 87 -34.78 -15.06 11.69
N LEU A 88 -35.98 -15.63 11.78
CA LEU A 88 -37.12 -15.04 11.09
C LEU A 88 -37.37 -13.58 11.48
N GLU A 89 -36.93 -13.17 12.68
CA GLU A 89 -37.03 -11.81 13.21
C GLU A 89 -36.10 -10.80 12.52
N ASN A 90 -34.93 -11.24 12.05
CA ASN A 90 -33.94 -10.38 11.38
C ASN A 90 -34.14 -10.31 9.86
N LYS A 91 -35.19 -10.93 9.33
CA LYS A 91 -35.53 -10.92 7.91
C LYS A 91 -36.63 -9.91 7.63
N THR A 92 -36.62 -9.34 6.42
CA THR A 92 -37.73 -8.49 5.95
C THR A 92 -39.04 -9.29 5.91
N PRO A 93 -40.22 -8.65 6.07
CA PRO A 93 -41.50 -9.37 6.07
C PRO A 93 -41.70 -10.29 4.85
N ALA A 94 -41.34 -9.81 3.65
CA ALA A 94 -41.44 -10.58 2.41
C ALA A 94 -40.50 -11.79 2.37
N ALA A 95 -39.24 -11.63 2.83
CA ALA A 95 -38.29 -12.74 2.89
C ALA A 95 -38.70 -13.79 3.92
N ARG A 96 -39.22 -13.35 5.07
CA ARG A 96 -39.74 -14.21 6.13
C ARG A 96 -40.90 -15.08 5.64
N GLU A 97 -41.89 -14.50 4.96
CA GLU A 97 -43.04 -15.24 4.43
C GLU A 97 -42.62 -16.31 3.41
N LYS A 98 -41.73 -15.93 2.48
CA LYS A 98 -41.18 -16.86 1.48
C LYS A 98 -40.45 -18.03 2.13
N LEU A 99 -39.67 -17.77 3.17
CA LEU A 99 -38.92 -18.81 3.89
C LEU A 99 -39.84 -19.75 4.67
N ILE A 100 -40.83 -19.22 5.39
CA ILE A 100 -41.79 -20.06 6.12
C ILE A 100 -42.49 -21.01 5.16
N LYS A 101 -42.98 -20.50 4.02
CA LYS A 101 -43.62 -21.31 2.99
C LYS A 101 -42.70 -22.43 2.48
N PHE A 102 -41.43 -22.11 2.21
CA PHE A 102 -40.44 -23.11 1.79
C PHE A 102 -40.19 -24.17 2.87
N LEU A 103 -40.05 -23.78 4.14
CA LEU A 103 -39.81 -24.72 5.24
C LEU A 103 -41.02 -25.64 5.45
N ASP A 104 -42.23 -25.11 5.34
CA ASP A 104 -43.45 -25.88 5.47
C ASP A 104 -43.61 -26.88 4.30
N GLU A 105 -43.35 -26.44 3.07
CA GLU A 105 -43.32 -27.34 1.90
C GLU A 105 -42.26 -28.44 2.05
N ALA A 106 -41.05 -28.11 2.52
CA ALA A 106 -39.97 -29.07 2.74
C ALA A 106 -40.32 -30.10 3.83
N ARG A 107 -41.01 -29.67 4.89
CA ARG A 107 -41.51 -30.57 5.95
C ARG A 107 -42.61 -31.49 5.44
N VAL A 108 -43.55 -30.97 4.65
CA VAL A 108 -44.63 -31.77 4.02
C VAL A 108 -44.04 -32.83 3.09
N GLN A 109 -42.95 -32.51 2.39
CA GLN A 109 -42.23 -33.45 1.53
C GLN A 109 -41.33 -34.44 2.30
N ASN A 110 -41.32 -34.41 3.64
CA ASN A 110 -40.41 -35.20 4.49
C ASN A 110 -38.94 -35.08 4.07
N ARG A 111 -38.51 -33.87 3.67
CA ARG A 111 -37.12 -33.62 3.31
C ARG A 111 -36.23 -33.86 4.53
N ARG A 112 -35.23 -34.72 4.37
CA ARG A 112 -34.25 -35.02 5.41
C ARG A 112 -33.20 -33.92 5.47
N PHE A 113 -32.83 -33.51 6.68
CA PHE A 113 -31.80 -32.53 6.96
C PHE A 113 -30.61 -33.22 7.61
N ASN A 114 -29.48 -33.23 6.90
CA ASN A 114 -28.19 -33.69 7.40
C ASN A 114 -27.30 -32.46 7.65
N PHE A 115 -26.91 -32.23 8.90
CA PHE A 115 -26.20 -31.02 9.31
C PHE A 115 -24.89 -30.84 8.55
N GLU A 116 -24.04 -31.87 8.52
CA GLU A 116 -22.73 -31.83 7.88
C GLU A 116 -22.81 -31.50 6.38
N THR A 117 -23.80 -32.07 5.69
CA THR A 117 -24.00 -31.83 4.25
C THR A 117 -24.49 -30.42 3.98
N GLU A 118 -25.49 -29.95 4.74
CA GLU A 118 -26.10 -28.63 4.52
C GLU A 118 -25.15 -27.50 4.94
N ILE A 119 -24.34 -27.65 6.01
CA ILE A 119 -23.38 -26.60 6.41
C ILE A 119 -22.25 -26.47 5.38
N LYS A 120 -21.73 -27.59 4.86
CA LYS A 120 -20.70 -27.57 3.79
C LYS A 120 -21.23 -26.89 2.54
N LYS A 121 -22.48 -27.19 2.19
CA LYS A 121 -23.17 -26.54 1.06
C LYS A 121 -23.32 -25.04 1.28
N ASN A 122 -23.79 -24.61 2.45
CA ASN A 122 -23.93 -23.19 2.77
C ASN A 122 -22.59 -22.46 2.70
N CYS A 123 -21.53 -23.02 3.31
CA CYS A 123 -20.19 -22.43 3.25
C CYS A 123 -19.67 -22.30 1.81
N PHE A 124 -19.90 -23.31 0.97
CA PHE A 124 -19.52 -23.25 -0.44
C PHE A 124 -20.30 -22.16 -1.18
N GLU A 125 -21.62 -22.06 -0.96
CA GLU A 125 -22.48 -21.07 -1.58
C GLU A 125 -22.12 -19.64 -1.15
N ASP A 126 -21.82 -19.40 0.12
CA ASP A 126 -21.36 -18.10 0.63
C ASP A 126 -20.05 -17.66 -0.04
N VAL A 127 -19.05 -18.55 -0.08
CA VAL A 127 -17.76 -18.27 -0.73
C VAL A 127 -17.96 -18.06 -2.24
N PHE A 128 -18.81 -18.86 -2.88
CA PHE A 128 -19.09 -18.75 -4.30
C PHE A 128 -19.75 -17.42 -4.66
N ILE A 129 -20.76 -16.99 -3.90
CA ILE A 129 -21.45 -15.72 -4.11
C ILE A 129 -20.47 -14.56 -3.94
N MET A 130 -19.67 -14.59 -2.87
CA MET A 130 -18.68 -13.54 -2.60
C MET A 130 -17.64 -13.48 -3.72
N ALA A 131 -17.04 -14.61 -4.11
CA ALA A 131 -16.07 -14.66 -5.20
C ALA A 131 -16.67 -14.19 -6.54
N SER A 132 -17.91 -14.59 -6.83
CA SER A 132 -18.63 -14.17 -8.04
C SER A 132 -18.93 -12.68 -8.08
N ALA A 133 -19.16 -12.05 -6.93
CA ALA A 133 -19.40 -10.61 -6.82
C ALA A 133 -18.10 -9.78 -6.86
N LEU A 134 -16.98 -10.34 -6.38
CA LEU A 134 -15.69 -9.64 -6.35
C LEU A 134 -15.13 -9.37 -7.76
N ILE A 135 -15.40 -10.23 -8.72
CA ILE A 135 -14.89 -10.09 -10.10
C ILE A 135 -15.47 -8.88 -10.84
N PRO A 136 -16.81 -8.71 -10.94
CA PRO A 136 -17.36 -7.49 -11.53
C PRO A 136 -17.00 -6.26 -10.69
N PHE A 137 -16.94 -6.39 -9.36
CA PHE A 137 -16.52 -5.28 -8.50
C PHE A 137 -15.08 -4.82 -8.80
N GLU A 138 -14.12 -5.73 -8.91
CA GLU A 138 -12.74 -5.41 -9.25
C GLU A 138 -12.67 -4.72 -10.61
N LYS A 139 -13.34 -5.29 -11.62
CA LYS A 139 -13.36 -4.72 -12.97
C LYS A 139 -13.94 -3.31 -12.99
N ASP A 140 -15.12 -3.11 -12.40
CA ASP A 140 -15.78 -1.82 -12.34
C ASP A 140 -14.93 -0.81 -11.55
N PHE A 141 -14.30 -1.25 -10.46
CA PHE A 141 -13.41 -0.41 -9.66
C PHE A 141 -12.16 0.01 -10.45
N GLU A 142 -11.51 -0.91 -11.15
CA GLU A 142 -10.33 -0.65 -11.97
C GLU A 142 -10.66 0.32 -13.10
N GLU A 143 -11.78 0.11 -13.81
CA GLU A 143 -12.27 1.02 -14.86
C GLU A 143 -12.52 2.44 -14.29
N LEU A 144 -13.10 2.53 -13.10
CA LEU A 144 -13.42 3.81 -12.45
C LEU A 144 -12.23 4.52 -11.83
N THR A 145 -11.17 3.82 -11.42
CA THR A 145 -10.11 4.39 -10.59
C THR A 145 -8.72 4.30 -11.20
N ASN A 146 -8.55 3.46 -12.22
CA ASN A 146 -7.25 3.04 -12.73
C ASN A 146 -6.37 2.49 -11.60
N VAL A 147 -6.94 1.70 -10.69
CA VAL A 147 -6.25 0.97 -9.60
C VAL A 147 -6.69 -0.49 -9.66
N CYS A 148 -5.74 -1.40 -9.84
CA CYS A 148 -6.02 -2.83 -9.79
C CYS A 148 -6.14 -3.26 -8.34
N LEU A 149 -7.36 -3.61 -7.90
CA LEU A 149 -7.68 -3.69 -6.48
C LEU A 149 -6.83 -4.75 -5.76
N PHE A 150 -6.81 -5.99 -6.26
CA PHE A 150 -6.16 -7.10 -5.55
C PHE A 150 -4.64 -7.15 -5.72
N GLU A 151 -4.10 -6.51 -6.77
CA GLU A 151 -2.65 -6.46 -6.98
C GLU A 151 -2.01 -5.27 -6.28
N GLU A 152 -2.69 -4.14 -6.29
CA GLU A 152 -2.11 -2.89 -5.83
C GLU A 152 -2.54 -2.54 -4.40
N SER A 153 -3.60 -3.16 -3.87
CA SER A 153 -4.18 -2.76 -2.59
C SER A 153 -4.62 -3.94 -1.74
N ILE A 154 -3.99 -4.11 -0.58
CA ILE A 154 -4.38 -5.14 0.39
C ILE A 154 -5.61 -4.69 1.21
N THR A 155 -5.88 -3.38 1.26
CA THR A 155 -6.95 -2.79 2.07
C THR A 155 -7.75 -1.75 1.28
N ALA A 156 -9.01 -1.54 1.65
CA ALA A 156 -9.87 -0.50 1.08
C ALA A 156 -9.26 0.91 1.23
N ALA A 157 -8.59 1.18 2.35
CA ALA A 157 -7.88 2.44 2.57
C ALA A 157 -6.71 2.62 1.58
N SER A 158 -5.92 1.56 1.32
CA SER A 158 -4.85 1.60 0.32
C SER A 158 -5.41 1.90 -1.08
N ALA A 159 -6.51 1.24 -1.44
CA ALA A 159 -7.17 1.46 -2.72
C ALA A 159 -7.65 2.90 -2.86
N ALA A 160 -8.34 3.44 -1.86
CA ALA A 160 -8.81 4.83 -1.87
C ALA A 160 -7.65 5.84 -1.95
N MET A 161 -6.55 5.59 -1.24
CA MET A 161 -5.36 6.46 -1.31
C MET A 161 -4.72 6.43 -2.70
N LYS A 162 -4.61 5.26 -3.33
CA LYS A 162 -4.09 5.15 -4.71
C LYS A 162 -4.99 5.85 -5.72
N THR A 163 -6.31 5.71 -5.57
CA THR A 163 -7.28 6.43 -6.39
C THR A 163 -7.10 7.95 -6.22
N PHE A 164 -6.96 8.42 -4.99
CA PHE A 164 -6.70 9.83 -4.70
C PHE A 164 -5.39 10.32 -5.35
N GLN A 165 -4.32 9.55 -5.23
CA GLN A 165 -3.02 9.85 -5.85
C GLN A 165 -3.07 9.91 -7.38
N ARG A 166 -3.79 8.99 -8.03
CA ARG A 166 -3.83 8.93 -9.50
C ARG A 166 -4.81 9.92 -10.12
N LYS A 167 -5.94 10.20 -9.46
CA LYS A 167 -7.02 11.02 -10.05
C LYS A 167 -7.10 12.44 -9.52
N HIS A 168 -6.63 12.69 -8.31
CA HIS A 168 -6.90 13.96 -7.60
C HIS A 168 -5.63 14.71 -7.19
N LEU A 169 -4.47 14.05 -7.18
CA LEU A 169 -3.18 14.70 -6.95
C LEU A 169 -2.55 15.13 -8.28
N THR A 170 -2.31 16.43 -8.44
CA THR A 170 -1.56 16.95 -9.59
C THR A 170 -0.07 16.94 -9.29
N HIS A 171 0.75 16.59 -10.30
CA HIS A 171 2.22 16.61 -10.18
C HIS A 171 2.80 17.98 -9.79
N GLU A 172 2.04 19.05 -10.01
CA GLU A 172 2.40 20.41 -9.62
C GLU A 172 2.33 20.65 -8.11
N LYS A 173 1.64 19.80 -7.35
CA LYS A 173 1.44 19.93 -5.89
C LYS A 173 1.76 18.62 -5.18
N PRO A 174 3.04 18.24 -5.09
CA PRO A 174 3.43 17.03 -4.39
C PRO A 174 3.08 17.16 -2.90
N ILE A 175 2.33 16.19 -2.37
CA ILE A 175 2.17 16.02 -0.94
C ILE A 175 3.45 15.35 -0.42
N VAL A 176 4.21 16.07 0.39
CA VAL A 176 5.32 15.50 1.15
C VAL A 176 4.81 15.21 2.55
N LEU A 177 4.80 13.94 2.95
CA LEU A 177 4.52 13.55 4.33
C LEU A 177 5.73 13.94 5.19
N ASP A 178 5.63 15.11 5.82
CA ASP A 178 6.64 15.67 6.74
C ASP A 178 6.71 14.94 8.10
N ALA A 179 5.81 13.99 8.34
CA ALA A 179 5.81 13.18 9.56
C ALA A 179 6.95 12.15 9.49
N ARG A 180 8.03 12.43 10.23
CA ARG A 180 9.09 11.45 10.51
C ARG A 180 8.52 10.37 11.44
N PRO A 181 8.50 9.07 11.05
CA PRO A 181 8.38 8.00 12.03
C PRO A 181 9.53 8.16 13.03
N SER A 182 9.25 8.11 14.33
CA SER A 182 10.19 8.49 15.40
C SER A 182 11.48 7.66 15.46
N VAL A 183 11.54 6.54 14.73
CA VAL A 183 12.63 5.54 14.85
C VAL A 183 13.20 5.09 13.51
N SER A 184 12.70 5.62 12.38
CA SER A 184 13.15 5.25 11.04
C SER A 184 14.45 5.99 10.70
N ILE A 185 15.59 5.31 10.84
CA ILE A 185 16.82 5.71 10.12
C ILE A 185 16.48 5.50 8.64
N LYS A 186 16.55 6.55 7.82
CA LYS A 186 16.34 6.42 6.37
C LYS A 186 17.70 6.51 5.67
N CYS A 187 17.92 5.63 4.71
CA CYS A 187 18.93 5.78 3.68
C CYS A 187 18.20 6.02 2.36
N SER A 188 18.54 7.09 1.64
CA SER A 188 17.92 7.38 0.34
C SER A 188 18.35 6.32 -0.67
N VAL A 189 17.40 5.74 -1.40
CA VAL A 189 17.71 4.78 -2.49
C VAL A 189 18.65 5.40 -3.52
N ILE A 190 18.43 6.68 -3.85
CA ILE A 190 19.29 7.41 -4.79
C ILE A 190 20.69 7.61 -4.20
N SER A 191 20.79 7.90 -2.90
CA SER A 191 22.08 7.98 -2.20
C SER A 191 22.82 6.64 -2.27
N GLN A 192 22.13 5.52 -2.06
CA GLN A 192 22.77 4.21 -2.16
C GLN A 192 23.34 3.95 -3.55
N LYS A 193 22.51 4.16 -4.58
CA LYS A 193 22.90 3.97 -5.98
C LYS A 193 24.09 4.86 -6.35
N TYR A 194 24.08 6.12 -5.93
CA TYR A 194 25.18 7.04 -6.17
C TYR A 194 26.48 6.62 -5.47
N LEU A 195 26.43 6.23 -4.20
CA LEU A 195 27.63 5.84 -3.46
C LEU A 195 28.25 4.55 -4.03
N ALA A 196 27.41 3.60 -4.44
CA ALA A 196 27.87 2.39 -5.12
C ALA A 196 28.49 2.71 -6.50
N TRP A 197 27.85 3.61 -7.26
CA TRP A 197 28.39 4.11 -8.53
C TRP A 197 29.74 4.79 -8.35
N PHE A 198 29.86 5.69 -7.36
CA PHE A 198 31.11 6.38 -7.04
C PHE A 198 32.23 5.40 -6.68
N GLY A 199 31.92 4.39 -5.87
CA GLY A 199 32.88 3.34 -5.51
C GLY A 199 33.39 2.57 -6.72
N LYS A 200 32.49 2.23 -7.66
CA LYS A 200 32.85 1.58 -8.93
C LYS A 200 33.71 2.49 -9.81
N GLU A 201 33.28 3.73 -10.03
CA GLU A 201 33.94 4.68 -10.95
C GLU A 201 35.34 5.06 -10.47
N VAL A 202 35.47 5.33 -9.17
CA VAL A 202 36.73 5.74 -8.55
C VAL A 202 37.57 4.54 -8.13
N ASP A 203 37.04 3.31 -8.23
CA ASP A 203 37.68 2.07 -7.80
C ASP A 203 38.18 2.18 -6.34
N VAL A 204 37.21 2.39 -5.45
CA VAL A 204 37.39 2.46 -3.98
C VAL A 204 36.20 1.80 -3.28
N GLU A 205 36.47 1.17 -2.14
CA GLU A 205 35.41 0.66 -1.27
C GLU A 205 34.77 1.82 -0.49
N VAL A 206 33.46 2.00 -0.69
CA VAL A 206 32.67 3.01 0.00
C VAL A 206 31.84 2.33 1.07
N GLU A 207 32.12 2.66 2.33
CA GLU A 207 31.29 2.26 3.46
C GLU A 207 29.99 3.06 3.44
N MET A 208 28.92 2.40 3.03
CA MET A 208 27.60 2.99 2.89
C MET A 208 26.72 2.64 4.09
N SER A 209 25.74 3.50 4.35
CA SER A 209 24.71 3.27 5.36
C SER A 209 23.78 2.09 5.01
N THR A 210 24.19 0.85 5.29
CA THR A 210 23.41 -0.38 5.08
C THR A 210 22.89 -0.97 6.41
N THR A 211 22.36 -2.19 6.38
CA THR A 211 21.72 -2.94 7.50
C THR A 211 22.55 -3.00 8.79
N PHE A 212 23.87 -2.81 8.72
CA PHE A 212 24.76 -2.80 9.89
C PHE A 212 24.96 -1.41 10.54
N GLY A 213 24.28 -0.38 10.02
CA GLY A 213 24.25 0.98 10.57
C GLY A 213 25.22 1.96 9.90
N LYS A 214 24.88 3.26 9.94
CA LYS A 214 25.74 4.34 9.39
C LYS A 214 27.08 4.38 10.14
N ARG A 215 28.21 4.48 9.42
CA ARG A 215 29.51 4.79 10.05
C ARG A 215 29.38 6.11 10.80
N LYS A 216 29.74 6.09 12.08
CA LYS A 216 29.78 7.29 12.90
C LYS A 216 31.18 7.88 12.82
N VAL A 217 31.28 9.06 12.20
CA VAL A 217 32.48 9.88 12.20
C VAL A 217 32.27 10.97 13.24
N GLU A 218 33.04 10.93 14.32
CA GLU A 218 32.87 11.81 15.48
C GLU A 218 31.44 11.73 16.07
N LYS A 219 30.72 12.86 16.07
CA LYS A 219 29.33 12.95 16.52
C LYS A 219 28.32 12.74 15.40
N TYR A 220 28.78 12.66 14.15
CA TYR A 220 27.93 12.64 12.96
C TYR A 220 27.83 11.24 12.36
N ARG A 221 26.63 10.91 11.88
CA ARG A 221 26.42 9.75 10.99
C ARG A 221 26.46 10.27 9.55
N VAL A 222 27.41 9.77 8.77
CA VAL A 222 27.63 10.20 7.38
C VAL A 222 26.95 9.24 6.40
N ASP A 223 26.69 9.66 5.18
CA ASP A 223 26.01 8.81 4.19
C ASP A 223 26.94 7.76 3.57
N GLY A 224 28.15 8.18 3.17
CA GLY A 224 29.23 7.32 2.70
C GLY A 224 30.59 7.71 3.28
N PHE A 225 31.47 6.73 3.45
CA PHE A 225 32.83 6.94 3.93
C PHE A 225 33.83 6.06 3.18
N VAL A 226 34.94 6.64 2.73
CA VAL A 226 36.08 5.90 2.18
C VAL A 226 37.22 5.99 3.18
N SER A 227 37.67 4.83 3.65
CA SER A 227 38.81 4.75 4.57
C SER A 227 40.09 5.29 3.92
N PRO A 228 41.02 5.87 4.71
CA PRO A 228 42.26 6.43 4.18
C PRO A 228 42.99 5.46 3.24
N CYS A 229 43.28 5.92 2.03
CA CYS A 229 43.94 5.14 0.99
C CYS A 229 44.87 6.02 0.16
N THR A 230 45.53 5.44 -0.84
CA THR A 230 46.44 6.19 -1.73
C THR A 230 45.74 7.34 -2.47
N LYS A 231 44.46 7.18 -2.82
CA LYS A 231 43.64 8.22 -3.48
C LYS A 231 43.11 9.27 -2.50
N PHE A 232 42.83 8.86 -1.25
CA PHE A 232 42.28 9.72 -0.20
C PHE A 232 43.09 9.57 1.09
N PRO A 233 44.24 10.27 1.23
CA PRO A 233 45.15 10.09 2.38
C PRO A 233 44.52 10.42 3.73
N ARG A 234 43.53 11.32 3.77
CA ARG A 234 42.77 11.68 4.98
C ARG A 234 41.46 10.91 5.13
N GLY A 235 41.16 9.98 4.21
CA GLY A 235 39.82 9.43 4.03
C GLY A 235 38.87 10.46 3.41
N LEU A 236 37.75 9.97 2.86
CA LEU A 236 36.74 10.80 2.20
C LEU A 236 35.38 10.55 2.82
N VAL A 237 34.75 11.61 3.33
CA VAL A 237 33.34 11.62 3.71
C VAL A 237 32.52 12.07 2.51
N ILE A 238 31.49 11.30 2.16
CA ILE A 238 30.54 11.64 1.09
C ILE A 238 29.18 11.91 1.74
N GLU A 239 28.71 13.16 1.62
CA GLU A 239 27.42 13.61 2.13
C GLU A 239 26.44 13.77 0.95
N PHE A 240 25.35 13.02 0.97
CA PHE A 240 24.37 13.05 -0.11
C PHE A 240 23.18 13.93 0.29
N PHE A 241 23.12 15.13 -0.26
CA PHE A 241 22.10 16.10 0.07
C PHE A 241 20.88 15.96 -0.83
N GLY A 242 19.85 15.30 -0.28
CA GLY A 242 18.49 15.31 -0.84
C GLY A 242 17.95 16.74 -0.94
N CYS A 243 17.50 17.15 -2.12
CA CYS A 243 17.16 18.55 -2.40
C CYS A 243 16.05 19.09 -1.51
N TYR A 244 15.10 18.23 -1.09
CA TYR A 244 14.04 18.60 -0.15
C TYR A 244 14.57 18.83 1.26
N PHE A 245 15.24 17.82 1.84
CA PHE A 245 15.64 17.83 3.25
C PHE A 245 16.73 18.85 3.56
N HIS A 246 17.60 19.15 2.58
CA HIS A 246 18.66 20.14 2.68
C HIS A 246 18.28 21.48 2.03
N ALA A 247 17.00 21.66 1.71
CA ALA A 247 16.41 22.88 1.16
C ALA A 247 17.24 23.46 -0.01
N HIS A 248 17.59 22.65 -1.00
CA HIS A 248 18.48 23.06 -2.08
C HIS A 248 17.91 24.24 -2.89
N LYS A 249 18.80 25.14 -3.32
CA LYS A 249 18.45 26.34 -4.10
C LYS A 249 17.80 26.02 -5.45
N CYS A 250 17.95 24.79 -5.95
CA CYS A 250 17.28 24.38 -7.19
C CYS A 250 15.75 24.37 -7.09
N LYS A 251 15.19 24.26 -5.87
CA LYS A 251 13.74 24.12 -5.63
C LYS A 251 13.19 25.06 -4.55
N TYR A 252 14.03 25.53 -3.62
CA TYR A 252 13.55 26.23 -2.42
C TYR A 252 14.20 27.61 -2.25
N ALA A 253 13.38 28.61 -1.91
CA ALA A 253 13.84 29.94 -1.53
C ALA A 253 14.29 29.96 -0.06
N GLU A 254 14.95 31.03 0.39
CA GLU A 254 15.48 31.11 1.76
C GLU A 254 14.39 31.05 2.83
N GLN A 255 13.23 31.61 2.54
CA GLN A 255 12.03 31.64 3.38
C GLN A 255 11.15 30.39 3.24
N SER A 256 11.51 29.42 2.41
CA SER A 256 10.74 28.19 2.25
C SER A 256 10.74 27.39 3.56
N MET A 257 9.58 26.85 3.93
CA MET A 257 9.43 25.97 5.10
C MET A 257 9.61 24.51 4.66
N ILE A 258 10.53 23.80 5.33
CA ILE A 258 10.75 22.37 5.17
C ILE A 258 10.51 21.72 6.54
N GLY A 259 9.42 20.96 6.68
CA GLY A 259 8.90 20.58 8.00
C GLY A 259 8.68 21.82 8.87
N ASN A 260 9.31 21.83 10.04
CA ASN A 260 9.19 22.92 11.02
C ASN A 260 10.36 23.92 10.97
N LYS A 261 11.20 23.89 9.94
CA LYS A 261 12.39 24.74 9.83
C LYS A 261 12.36 25.58 8.55
N VAL A 262 12.92 26.78 8.64
CA VAL A 262 13.13 27.66 7.48
C VAL A 262 14.38 27.18 6.72
N ALA A 263 14.33 27.22 5.40
CA ALA A 263 15.40 26.74 4.52
C ALA A 263 16.77 27.38 4.83
N ILE A 264 16.81 28.67 5.21
CA ILE A 264 18.06 29.34 5.59
C ILE A 264 18.73 28.70 6.81
N ASP A 265 17.95 28.27 7.81
CA ASP A 265 18.48 27.67 9.02
C ASP A 265 18.98 26.25 8.77
N ILE A 266 18.31 25.52 7.87
CA ILE A 266 18.77 24.20 7.41
C ILE A 266 20.14 24.34 6.73
N ARG A 267 20.27 25.26 5.77
CA ARG A 267 21.52 25.48 5.05
C ARG A 267 22.66 25.93 5.97
N LYS A 268 22.38 26.78 6.96
CA LYS A 268 23.36 27.18 7.98
C LYS A 268 23.82 25.99 8.82
N ALA A 269 22.89 25.14 9.25
CA ALA A 269 23.22 23.94 10.02
C ALA A 269 24.04 22.94 9.19
N ASP A 270 23.73 22.78 7.91
CA ASP A 270 24.48 21.94 6.98
C ASP A 270 25.89 22.50 6.76
N ALA A 271 26.05 23.81 6.55
CA ALA A 271 27.36 24.45 6.39
C ALA A 271 28.26 24.22 7.62
N ASN A 272 27.73 24.44 8.83
CA ASN A 272 28.47 24.19 10.07
C ASN A 272 28.87 22.72 10.20
N ARG A 273 27.98 21.79 9.83
CA ARG A 273 28.28 20.35 9.83
C ARG A 273 29.44 20.01 8.89
N ILE A 274 29.42 20.55 7.66
CA ILE A 274 30.47 20.30 6.68
C ILE A 274 31.81 20.87 7.15
N GLU A 275 31.83 22.11 7.65
CA GLU A 275 33.04 22.74 8.20
C GLU A 275 33.65 21.89 9.32
N GLU A 276 32.82 21.37 10.24
CA GLU A 276 33.30 20.48 11.29
C GLU A 276 33.87 19.15 10.75
N LEU A 277 33.27 18.56 9.72
CA LEU A 277 33.76 17.31 9.12
C LEU A 277 35.10 17.52 8.38
N GLU A 278 35.25 18.66 7.70
CA GLU A 278 36.45 19.03 6.94
C GLU A 278 37.71 19.18 7.82
N THR A 279 37.52 19.49 9.12
CA THR A 279 38.64 19.53 10.08
C THR A 279 39.32 18.17 10.26
N HIS A 280 38.62 17.06 10.01
CA HIS A 280 39.14 15.70 10.22
C HIS A 280 39.37 14.94 8.91
N HIS A 281 38.43 15.00 7.96
CA HIS A 281 38.47 14.24 6.71
C HIS A 281 38.23 15.17 5.52
N ASP A 282 38.56 14.72 4.31
CA ASP A 282 38.11 15.43 3.11
C ASP A 282 36.60 15.16 2.93
N VAL A 283 35.83 16.17 2.51
CA VAL A 283 34.36 16.06 2.41
C VAL A 283 33.90 16.35 0.98
N LYS A 284 33.10 15.44 0.41
CA LYS A 284 32.42 15.60 -0.87
C LYS A 284 30.92 15.70 -0.65
N VAL A 285 30.37 16.89 -0.87
CA VAL A 285 28.92 17.13 -0.87
C VAL A 285 28.38 16.87 -2.27
N VAL A 286 27.32 16.07 -2.35
CA VAL A 286 26.68 15.68 -3.61
C VAL A 286 25.21 15.98 -3.54
N TRP A 287 24.70 16.77 -4.49
CA TRP A 287 23.27 17.12 -4.52
C TRP A 287 22.46 16.15 -5.37
N GLU A 288 21.29 15.76 -4.87
CA GLU A 288 20.36 14.86 -5.56
C GLU A 288 20.02 15.34 -6.99
N CYS A 289 19.81 16.65 -7.19
CA CYS A 289 19.47 17.15 -8.52
C CYS A 289 20.66 17.14 -9.50
N GLU A 290 21.89 17.15 -9.01
CA GLU A 290 23.08 17.09 -9.86
C GLU A 290 23.28 15.66 -10.33
N VAL A 291 23.16 14.70 -9.41
CA VAL A 291 23.16 13.26 -9.70
C VAL A 291 22.07 12.90 -10.69
N GLU A 292 20.85 13.43 -10.51
CA GLU A 292 19.76 13.16 -11.43
C GLU A 292 19.98 13.79 -12.82
N LYS A 293 20.69 14.92 -12.92
CA LYS A 293 21.09 15.49 -14.21
C LYS A 293 22.16 14.63 -14.88
N GLU A 294 23.17 14.22 -14.12
CA GLU A 294 24.26 13.36 -14.59
C GLU A 294 23.72 12.01 -15.08
N ARG A 295 22.85 11.37 -14.32
CA ARG A 295 22.17 10.12 -14.68
C ARG A 295 21.42 10.21 -16.00
N ARG A 296 20.86 11.37 -16.35
CA ARG A 296 20.17 11.58 -17.64
C ARG A 296 21.12 11.70 -18.82
N LEU A 297 22.34 12.17 -18.58
CA LEU A 297 23.35 12.40 -19.60
C LEU A 297 24.31 11.21 -19.75
N ASN A 298 24.53 10.46 -18.68
CA ASN A 298 25.43 9.32 -18.62
C ASN A 298 24.64 8.00 -18.65
N THR A 299 24.62 7.36 -19.81
CA THR A 299 23.93 6.07 -20.03
C THR A 299 24.49 4.95 -19.17
N GLU A 300 25.80 4.95 -18.88
CA GLU A 300 26.41 3.93 -18.03
C GLU A 300 25.91 4.05 -16.58
N MET A 301 25.87 5.29 -16.06
CA MET A 301 25.31 5.57 -14.74
C MET A 301 23.83 5.21 -14.67
N ALA A 302 23.06 5.50 -15.72
CA ALA A 302 21.64 5.14 -15.80
C ALA A 302 21.43 3.63 -15.72
N ASN A 303 22.21 2.86 -16.49
CA ASN A 303 22.12 1.39 -16.49
C ASN A 303 22.52 0.83 -15.13
N PHE A 304 23.64 1.30 -14.55
CA PHE A 304 24.05 0.88 -13.21
C PHE A 304 22.99 1.17 -12.15
N PHE A 305 22.33 2.33 -12.22
CA PHE A 305 21.24 2.66 -11.30
C PHE A 305 20.04 1.74 -11.46
N ASN A 306 19.74 1.25 -12.67
CA ASN A 306 18.64 0.33 -12.91
C ASN A 306 18.95 -1.08 -12.38
N ASP A 307 20.20 -1.53 -12.57
CA ASP A 307 20.64 -2.87 -12.18
C ASP A 307 20.97 -2.99 -10.69
N PHE A 308 21.34 -1.88 -10.04
CA PHE A 308 21.68 -1.87 -8.62
C PHE A 308 20.43 -2.05 -7.74
N GLU A 309 20.36 -3.19 -7.05
CA GLU A 309 19.37 -3.45 -6.01
C GLU A 309 19.78 -2.78 -4.70
N PRO A 310 19.07 -1.72 -4.25
CA PRO A 310 19.36 -1.10 -2.96
C PRO A 310 19.01 -2.05 -1.84
N LEU A 311 19.90 -2.18 -0.86
CA LEU A 311 19.61 -2.95 0.35
C LEU A 311 18.58 -2.18 1.18
N GLY A 312 17.38 -2.77 1.29
CA GLY A 312 16.34 -2.29 2.19
C GLY A 312 16.80 -2.39 3.64
N MET A 313 16.63 -1.31 4.40
CA MET A 313 16.83 -1.36 5.85
C MET A 313 15.67 -2.14 6.46
N LEU A 314 15.98 -3.05 7.38
CA LEU A 314 14.98 -3.90 8.03
C LEU A 314 14.09 -3.02 8.92
N ASP A 315 12.91 -2.66 8.40
CA ASP A 315 11.91 -1.86 9.10
C ASP A 315 11.03 -2.81 9.92
N CYS A 316 11.49 -3.16 11.13
CA CYS A 316 10.76 -4.04 12.04
C CYS A 316 9.35 -3.50 12.36
N GLU A 317 9.12 -2.19 12.27
CA GLU A 317 7.81 -1.57 12.55
C GLU A 317 6.83 -1.73 11.38
N ARG A 318 7.29 -1.90 10.13
CA ARG A 318 6.41 -2.23 8.99
C ARG A 318 5.66 -3.54 9.21
N ALA A 319 6.24 -4.49 9.94
CA ALA A 319 5.57 -5.74 10.30
C ALA A 319 4.43 -5.52 11.32
N LEU A 320 4.44 -4.40 12.05
CA LEU A 320 3.41 -4.01 13.02
C LEU A 320 2.34 -3.10 12.41
N THR A 321 2.58 -2.51 11.24
CA THR A 321 1.61 -1.71 10.50
C THR A 321 0.88 -2.55 9.47
N GLY A 322 -0.19 -3.22 9.91
CA GLY A 322 -1.09 -4.00 9.09
C GLY A 322 -2.40 -4.19 9.83
N GLY A 323 -3.39 -3.35 9.54
CA GLY A 323 -4.63 -3.23 10.29
C GLY A 323 -5.44 -4.53 10.35
N ARG A 324 -5.30 -5.26 11.46
CA ARG A 324 -6.34 -6.10 12.07
C ARG A 324 -6.11 -6.09 13.58
N THR A 325 -6.65 -5.09 14.27
CA THR A 325 -6.90 -5.23 15.70
C THR A 325 -8.11 -6.13 15.85
N GLU A 326 -7.89 -7.36 16.26
CA GLU A 326 -8.95 -8.28 16.66
C GLU A 326 -9.76 -7.65 17.82
N VAL A 327 -11.09 -7.71 17.75
CA VAL A 327 -11.95 -7.18 18.82
C VAL A 327 -11.96 -8.19 19.96
N PHE A 328 -11.02 -8.03 20.90
CA PHE A 328 -10.85 -8.96 22.03
C PHE A 328 -12.00 -8.91 23.05
N LYS A 329 -12.88 -7.90 23.00
CA LYS A 329 -14.00 -7.75 23.93
C LYS A 329 -15.18 -6.98 23.33
N LEU A 330 -16.24 -7.71 22.95
CA LEU A 330 -17.46 -7.16 22.34
C LEU A 330 -18.43 -6.54 23.35
N THR A 331 -18.34 -6.90 24.62
CA THR A 331 -19.32 -6.49 25.63
C THR A 331 -18.62 -6.05 26.93
N ILE A 332 -19.00 -4.87 27.41
CA ILE A 332 -18.64 -4.36 28.73
C ILE A 332 -19.93 -4.08 29.48
N THR A 333 -20.17 -4.81 30.57
CA THR A 333 -21.26 -4.51 31.50
C THR A 333 -20.76 -3.43 32.45
N ASN A 334 -21.18 -2.17 32.25
CA ASN A 334 -20.78 -1.07 33.11
C ASN A 334 -22.02 -0.33 33.63
N ASN A 335 -22.14 -0.24 34.96
CA ASN A 335 -23.20 0.51 35.65
C ASN A 335 -22.85 2.01 35.80
N ARG A 336 -21.79 2.49 35.11
CA ARG A 336 -21.39 3.90 35.08
C ARG A 336 -21.60 4.49 33.68
N VAL A 337 -22.13 5.71 33.65
CA VAL A 337 -22.86 6.34 32.53
C VAL A 337 -22.00 6.71 31.31
N ARG A 338 -20.68 6.52 31.33
CA ARG A 338 -19.84 6.82 30.15
C ARG A 338 -18.78 5.75 29.91
N THR A 339 -18.90 5.13 28.75
CA THR A 339 -17.90 4.23 28.17
C THR A 339 -17.38 4.91 26.91
N HIS A 340 -16.06 5.04 26.76
CA HIS A 340 -15.44 5.61 25.57
C HIS A 340 -14.95 4.46 24.68
N PHE A 341 -15.43 4.43 23.44
CA PHE A 341 -14.99 3.47 22.42
C PHE A 341 -13.74 4.00 21.74
N GLY A 342 -12.58 3.44 22.08
CA GLY A 342 -11.28 3.83 21.53
C GLY A 342 -10.91 2.99 20.32
N ASP A 343 -11.69 3.06 19.24
CA ASP A 343 -11.35 2.38 17.99
C ASP A 343 -11.10 3.39 16.88
N VAL A 344 -9.84 3.75 16.72
CA VAL A 344 -9.37 4.63 15.64
C VAL A 344 -9.33 3.88 14.30
N MET A 345 -9.20 2.56 14.33
CA MET A 345 -8.93 1.74 13.15
C MET A 345 -10.21 1.25 12.45
N SER A 346 -11.33 1.04 13.15
CA SER A 346 -12.62 0.77 12.50
C SER A 346 -13.43 2.03 12.20
N HIS A 347 -12.93 3.22 12.55
CA HIS A 347 -13.56 4.48 12.18
C HIS A 347 -13.31 4.86 10.72
N TYR A 348 -12.21 4.40 10.11
CA TYR A 348 -11.83 4.78 8.74
C TYR A 348 -12.85 4.37 7.67
N PRO A 349 -13.51 3.18 7.70
CA PRO A 349 -14.53 2.82 6.71
C PRO A 349 -15.76 3.73 6.80
N THR A 350 -16.15 4.10 8.02
CA THR A 350 -17.25 5.05 8.28
C THR A 350 -16.89 6.43 7.73
N VAL A 351 -15.70 6.93 8.06
CA VAL A 351 -15.19 8.22 7.55
C VAL A 351 -15.09 8.19 6.02
N MET A 352 -14.54 7.14 5.42
CA MET A 352 -14.46 6.99 3.96
C MET A 352 -15.83 6.96 3.27
N LYS A 353 -16.89 6.51 3.97
CA LYS A 353 -18.24 6.43 3.41
C LYS A 353 -19.00 7.75 3.54
N PHE A 354 -18.85 8.44 4.68
CA PHE A 354 -19.71 9.58 5.04
C PHE A 354 -19.01 10.94 4.92
N GLU A 355 -17.68 10.97 4.99
CA GLU A 355 -16.92 12.22 4.93
C GLU A 355 -16.40 12.47 3.52
N GLU A 356 -16.41 13.74 3.12
CA GLU A 356 -15.82 14.17 1.86
C GLU A 356 -14.29 14.15 1.95
N PHE A 357 -13.63 13.60 0.93
CA PHE A 357 -12.19 13.75 0.80
C PHE A 357 -11.85 15.22 0.58
N PRO A 358 -10.77 15.76 1.19
CA PRO A 358 -10.38 17.14 0.97
C PRO A 358 -9.97 17.35 -0.49
N ILE A 359 -10.73 18.16 -1.22
CA ILE A 359 -10.51 18.50 -2.62
C ILE A 359 -10.10 19.97 -2.74
N GLY A 360 -9.02 20.26 -3.48
CA GLY A 360 -8.56 21.63 -3.75
C GLY A 360 -7.24 22.02 -3.07
N ILE A 361 -6.92 23.31 -3.08
CA ILE A 361 -5.64 23.83 -2.55
C ILE A 361 -5.68 23.78 -1.02
N HIS A 362 -4.82 22.96 -0.43
CA HIS A 362 -4.62 22.97 1.02
C HIS A 362 -4.20 24.37 1.47
N ARG A 363 -5.05 25.03 2.25
CA ARG A 363 -4.66 26.25 2.97
C ARG A 363 -3.88 25.80 4.20
N THR A 364 -2.64 26.25 4.31
CA THR A 364 -1.82 26.01 5.49
C THR A 364 -2.56 26.54 6.70
N THR A 365 -3.02 25.65 7.58
CA THR A 365 -3.56 26.04 8.87
C THR A 365 -2.39 26.24 9.83
N ASP A 366 -2.31 27.43 10.42
CA ASP A 366 -1.38 27.70 11.51
C ASP A 366 -1.74 26.78 12.70
N GLY A 367 -0.74 26.43 13.51
CA GLY A 367 -0.90 25.47 14.61
C GLY A 367 -1.97 25.84 15.66
N SER A 368 -2.57 27.03 15.58
CA SER A 368 -3.70 27.48 16.40
C SER A 368 -5.02 26.78 16.05
N GLN A 369 -5.14 26.16 14.86
CA GLN A 369 -6.35 25.46 14.40
C GLN A 369 -6.32 23.92 14.58
N ARG A 370 -5.33 23.36 15.27
CA ARG A 370 -5.32 21.89 15.53
C ARG A 370 -6.56 21.40 16.28
N ASN A 371 -7.19 22.26 17.08
CA ASN A 371 -8.41 21.92 17.81
C ASN A 371 -9.71 22.04 16.98
N SER A 372 -9.68 22.61 15.77
CA SER A 372 -10.86 22.68 14.88
C SER A 372 -10.94 21.53 13.88
N LEU A 373 -9.83 20.85 13.55
CA LEU A 373 -9.86 19.66 12.69
C LEU A 373 -10.15 18.35 13.44
N GLN A 374 -10.01 18.34 14.78
CA GLN A 374 -10.61 17.31 15.65
C GLN A 374 -12.11 17.53 15.90
N ARG A 375 -12.68 18.60 15.32
CA ARG A 375 -14.13 18.87 15.25
C ARG A 375 -14.60 18.84 13.81
N ILE A 376 -14.34 17.74 13.10
CA ILE A 376 -15.31 17.30 12.10
C ILE A 376 -16.48 16.75 12.92
N HIS A 377 -17.62 17.40 12.77
CA HIS A 377 -18.74 17.37 13.71
C HIS A 377 -19.25 15.94 13.94
N CYS A 378 -19.18 15.49 15.20
CA CYS A 378 -20.20 14.61 15.74
C CYS A 378 -21.50 15.42 15.79
N MET A 379 -22.38 15.22 14.81
CA MET A 379 -23.83 15.21 15.00
C MET A 379 -24.43 14.06 14.21
#